data_AF-A0AA51QNR8-F1
#
_entry.id   AF-A0AA51QNR8-F1
#
_cell.length_a   1.000
_cell.length_b   1.000
_cell.length_c   1.000
_cell.angle_alpha   90.00
_cell.angle_beta   90.00
_cell.angle_gamma   90.00
#
_symmetry.space_group_name_H-M   'P 1'
#
loop_
_entity.id
_entity.type
_entity.pdbx_description
1 polymer ?
#
loop_
_entity_poly.entity_id
_entity_poly.type
_entity_poly.pdbx_seq_one_letter_code
_entity_poly.pdbx_strand_id
1 'polypeptide(L)'
;MAAYQICVRCGHRWPVSWQPRQWCPGCRGLLLSPDDTAAPVPPGRRNFRWVARPPQTRSAADGRRPRRRSAGPTPHYREVPRWGLADPRPVDEPTEPSREDTLADLAPTLLAGAAVVFGLAAVAEAIRYGLLLYNRTRLVDPLALAASDALVWATQLCGPAVALAAGVAATLRLIRVRRQLFAARGLADPRGRLSLLLGCLVPGVNLALPGVFLTEVTGPGDPRLRRAVRTWWVLWVLGGVLFVVNVLWRQRDALQAQADGVLLAAVTAALAAAVAVAALHVVRLFDDHDLRGRPRRLPRRTVATGPKHEPIAPIEPVGARTDEVVAP
;
A
#
# COMPACT_ATOMS: atom_id res chain seq x y z
N MET A 1 -10.67 -8.87 48.11
CA MET A 1 -11.73 -8.53 47.14
C MET A 1 -11.92 -7.02 47.21
N ALA A 2 -11.43 -6.29 46.21
CA ALA A 2 -11.45 -4.82 46.23
C ALA A 2 -12.74 -4.34 45.54
N ALA A 3 -13.88 -4.48 46.22
CA ALA A 3 -15.13 -3.92 45.74
C ALA A 3 -15.12 -2.40 45.94
N TYR A 4 -15.69 -1.66 45.00
CA TYR A 4 -15.91 -0.22 45.14
C TYR A 4 -17.36 0.15 44.87
N GLN A 5 -17.81 1.25 45.45
CA GLN A 5 -19.10 1.86 45.18
C GLN A 5 -18.89 3.17 44.41
N ILE A 6 -19.74 3.42 43.43
CA ILE A 6 -19.73 4.64 42.64
C ILE A 6 -20.87 5.54 43.14
N CYS A 7 -20.58 6.82 43.37
CA CYS A 7 -21.62 7.80 43.66
C CYS A 7 -22.36 8.23 42.39
N VAL A 8 -23.69 8.17 42.40
CA VAL A 8 -24.53 8.58 41.25
C VAL A 8 -24.41 10.08 40.97
N ARG A 9 -24.12 10.90 41.99
CA ARG A 9 -24.09 12.37 41.86
C ARG A 9 -22.74 12.91 41.40
N CYS A 10 -21.63 12.42 41.96
CA CYS A 10 -20.29 12.94 41.66
C CYS A 10 -19.37 11.95 40.93
N GLY A 11 -19.80 10.71 40.70
CA GLY A 11 -19.00 9.68 40.01
C GLY A 11 -17.80 9.16 40.81
N HIS A 12 -17.59 9.63 42.05
CA HIS A 12 -16.43 9.25 42.84
C HIS A 12 -16.51 7.78 43.27
N ARG A 13 -15.38 7.08 43.22
CA ARG A 13 -15.25 5.66 43.55
C ARG A 13 -14.76 5.52 44.98
N TRP A 14 -15.57 4.90 45.83
CA TRP A 14 -15.27 4.66 47.22
C TRP A 14 -14.94 3.18 47.45
N PRO A 15 -13.79 2.84 48.03
CA PRO A 15 -13.48 1.45 48.35
C PRO A 15 -14.42 0.93 49.45
N VAL A 16 -14.95 -0.28 49.29
CA VAL A 16 -15.76 -0.95 50.31
C VAL A 16 -14.85 -1.85 51.13
N SER A 17 -14.54 -1.43 52.35
CA SER A 17 -13.65 -2.18 53.25
C SER A 17 -14.37 -3.24 54.09
N TRP A 18 -15.54 -2.92 54.65
CA TRP A 18 -16.26 -3.81 55.58
C TRP A 18 -17.77 -3.90 55.29
N GLN A 19 -18.44 -2.75 55.20
CA GLN A 19 -19.86 -2.68 54.88
C GLN A 19 -20.13 -1.61 53.81
N PRO A 20 -21.04 -1.88 52.86
CA PRO A 20 -21.45 -0.90 51.87
C PRO A 20 -22.21 0.25 52.55
N ARG A 21 -21.97 1.46 52.06
CA ARG A 21 -22.67 2.66 52.53
C ARG A 21 -23.77 3.04 51.54
N GLN A 22 -24.83 3.65 52.06
CA GLN A 22 -25.94 4.16 51.23
C GLN A 22 -25.66 5.59 50.72
N TRP A 23 -24.92 6.40 51.48
CA TRP A 23 -24.64 7.80 51.16
C TRP A 23 -23.15 8.10 50.99
N CYS A 24 -22.85 8.91 49.97
CA CYS A 24 -21.50 9.39 49.66
C CYS A 24 -21.05 10.44 50.69
N PRO A 25 -19.91 10.26 51.37
CA PRO A 25 -19.44 11.22 52.37
C PRO A 25 -19.05 12.58 51.78
N GLY A 26 -18.68 12.65 50.49
CA GLY A 26 -18.31 13.92 49.84
C GLY A 26 -19.51 14.78 49.46
N CYS A 27 -20.42 14.25 48.63
CA CYS A 27 -21.52 15.04 48.05
C CYS A 27 -22.92 14.70 48.59
N ARG A 28 -23.00 13.80 49.59
CA ARG A 28 -24.23 13.24 50.16
C ARG A 28 -25.17 12.59 49.13
N GLY A 29 -24.67 12.26 47.94
CA GLY A 29 -25.41 11.53 46.91
C GLY A 29 -25.50 10.04 47.21
N LEU A 30 -26.45 9.36 46.56
CA LEU A 30 -26.65 7.91 46.71
C LEU A 30 -25.46 7.13 46.11
N LEU A 31 -25.01 6.09 46.82
CA LEU A 31 -23.99 5.16 46.35
C LEU A 31 -24.65 3.93 45.71
N LEU A 32 -24.14 3.50 44.56
CA LEU A 32 -24.59 2.28 43.89
C LEU A 32 -24.18 1.02 44.67
N SER A 33 -24.74 -0.13 44.30
CA SER A 33 -24.30 -1.43 44.83
C SER A 33 -22.79 -1.60 44.65
N PRO A 34 -22.09 -2.22 45.62
CA PRO A 34 -20.68 -2.58 45.45
C PRO A 34 -20.50 -3.42 44.19
N ASP A 35 -19.51 -3.06 43.39
CA ASP A 35 -19.11 -3.82 42.21
C ASP A 35 -17.69 -4.35 42.44
N ASP A 36 -17.47 -5.62 42.13
CA ASP A 36 -16.16 -6.26 42.21
C ASP A 36 -15.62 -6.42 40.78
N THR A 37 -14.55 -5.70 40.44
CA THR A 37 -13.92 -5.81 39.11
C THR A 37 -13.26 -7.17 38.87
N ALA A 38 -13.00 -7.95 39.92
CA ALA A 38 -12.36 -9.26 39.78
C ALA A 38 -13.37 -10.40 39.51
N ALA A 39 -14.68 -10.17 39.74
CA ALA A 39 -15.69 -11.22 39.63
C ALA A 39 -16.98 -10.69 38.95
N PRO A 40 -17.45 -11.31 37.85
CA PRO A 40 -18.71 -10.91 37.22
C PRO A 40 -19.90 -11.05 38.19
N VAL A 41 -20.57 -9.94 38.51
CA VAL A 41 -21.74 -9.98 39.42
C VAL A 41 -22.94 -10.60 38.70
N PRO A 42 -23.57 -11.67 39.23
CA PRO A 42 -24.76 -12.29 38.64
C PRO A 42 -25.94 -11.31 38.55
N PRO A 43 -26.80 -11.38 37.51
CA PRO A 43 -27.90 -10.44 37.32
C PRO A 43 -28.83 -10.26 38.52
N GLY A 44 -29.09 -11.33 39.28
CA GLY A 44 -29.95 -11.31 40.47
C GLY A 44 -29.37 -10.58 41.68
N ARG A 45 -28.06 -10.24 41.67
CA ARG A 45 -27.40 -9.46 42.74
C ARG A 45 -27.09 -8.02 42.32
N ARG A 46 -27.53 -7.59 41.13
CA ARG A 46 -27.35 -6.21 40.64
C ARG A 46 -28.50 -5.34 41.14
N ASN A 47 -28.20 -4.19 41.75
CA ASN A 47 -29.23 -3.23 42.16
C ASN A 47 -29.80 -2.40 41.00
N PHE A 48 -29.38 -2.68 39.77
CA PHE A 48 -29.93 -2.09 38.55
C PHE A 48 -30.35 -3.21 37.60
N ARG A 49 -31.56 -3.07 37.06
CA ARG A 49 -32.08 -3.94 36.00
C ARG A 49 -32.00 -3.17 34.69
N TRP A 50 -31.28 -3.72 33.71
CA TRP A 50 -31.40 -3.25 32.34
C TRP A 50 -32.83 -3.50 31.87
N VAL A 51 -33.56 -2.43 31.58
CA VAL A 51 -34.88 -2.49 30.97
C VAL A 51 -34.78 -1.79 29.63
N ALA A 52 -34.79 -2.58 28.55
CA ALA A 52 -35.01 -2.02 27.22
C ALA A 52 -36.45 -1.50 27.17
N ARG A 53 -36.62 -0.17 27.12
CA ARG A 53 -37.93 0.42 26.84
C ARG A 53 -38.00 0.70 25.34
N PRO A 54 -39.10 0.35 24.66
CA PRO A 54 -39.34 0.83 23.32
C PRO A 54 -39.36 2.37 23.32
N PRO A 55 -38.97 3.02 22.21
CA PRO A 55 -39.00 4.47 22.12
C PRO A 55 -40.38 4.99 22.54
N GLN A 56 -40.41 6.01 23.38
CA GLN A 56 -41.66 6.61 23.85
C GLN A 56 -42.41 7.13 22.63
N THR A 57 -43.40 6.37 22.16
CA THR A 57 -44.38 6.89 21.22
C THR A 57 -45.09 8.02 21.97
N ARG A 58 -44.98 9.25 21.45
CA ARG A 58 -45.78 10.39 21.93
C ARG A 58 -47.22 9.89 22.05
N SER A 59 -47.73 9.79 23.28
CA SER A 59 -49.13 9.51 23.51
C SER A 59 -49.93 10.58 22.79
N ALA A 60 -50.57 10.20 21.69
CA ALA A 60 -51.63 10.98 21.09
C ALA A 60 -52.78 10.99 22.11
N ALA A 61 -52.79 12.02 22.95
CA ALA A 61 -53.98 12.46 23.63
C ALA A 61 -54.91 13.05 22.55
N ASP A 62 -55.64 12.18 21.85
CA ASP A 62 -56.90 12.57 21.24
C ASP A 62 -57.76 11.33 20.97
N GLY A 63 -58.99 11.38 21.50
CA GLY A 63 -59.91 10.28 21.64
C GLY A 63 -60.51 9.79 20.32
N ARG A 64 -59.77 8.95 19.59
CA ARG A 64 -60.37 8.02 18.63
C ARG A 64 -59.63 6.69 18.71
N ARG A 65 -60.26 5.68 19.32
CA ARG A 65 -59.79 4.30 19.21
C ARG A 65 -59.65 4.00 17.70
N PRO A 66 -58.44 3.79 17.17
CA PRO A 66 -58.33 3.36 15.79
C PRO A 66 -59.05 2.01 15.71
N ARG A 67 -60.04 1.88 14.80
CA ARG A 67 -60.61 0.58 14.44
C ARG A 67 -59.43 -0.37 14.22
N ARG A 68 -59.36 -1.47 14.98
CA ARG A 68 -58.39 -2.53 14.74
C ARG A 68 -58.66 -3.02 13.31
N ARG A 69 -57.90 -2.49 12.34
CA ARG A 69 -57.79 -3.11 11.02
C ARG A 69 -57.18 -4.48 11.32
N SER A 70 -57.83 -5.54 10.86
CA SER A 70 -57.25 -6.87 10.86
C SER A 70 -55.82 -6.72 10.36
N ALA A 71 -54.83 -7.17 11.14
CA ALA A 71 -53.46 -7.22 10.67
C ALA A 71 -53.53 -7.96 9.33
N GLY A 72 -53.17 -7.27 8.24
CA GLY A 72 -53.02 -7.94 6.96
C GLY A 72 -52.04 -9.10 7.11
N PRO A 73 -51.97 -10.02 6.13
CA PRO A 73 -50.96 -11.08 6.16
C PRO A 73 -49.59 -10.44 6.44
N THR A 74 -48.85 -11.02 7.38
CA THR A 74 -47.51 -10.55 7.76
C THR A 74 -46.71 -10.36 6.47
N PRO A 75 -46.10 -9.19 6.23
CA PRO A 75 -45.30 -8.96 5.04
C PRO A 75 -44.26 -10.07 4.92
N HIS A 76 -44.45 -10.95 3.94
CA HIS A 76 -43.49 -12.00 3.64
C HIS A 76 -42.58 -11.45 2.57
N TYR A 77 -41.29 -11.41 2.87
CA TYR A 77 -40.31 -11.18 1.84
C TYR A 77 -40.21 -12.45 1.01
N ARG A 78 -40.30 -12.31 -0.31
CA ARG A 78 -40.15 -13.43 -1.24
C ARG A 78 -38.73 -14.03 -1.19
N GLU A 79 -37.77 -13.25 -0.70
CA GLU A 79 -36.38 -13.62 -0.49
C GLU A 79 -35.91 -13.21 0.91
N VAL A 80 -34.93 -13.93 1.44
CA VAL A 80 -34.30 -13.60 2.73
C VAL A 80 -33.65 -12.21 2.63
N PRO A 81 -33.98 -11.27 3.52
CA PRO A 81 -33.38 -9.94 3.52
C PRO A 81 -31.86 -10.02 3.75
N ARG A 82 -31.09 -9.43 2.83
CA ARG A 82 -29.62 -9.47 2.83
C ARG A 82 -28.96 -8.32 3.58
N TRP A 83 -29.73 -7.57 4.37
CA TRP A 83 -29.27 -6.37 5.09
C TRP A 83 -28.83 -6.62 6.54
N GLY A 84 -28.62 -7.89 6.92
CA GLY A 84 -27.96 -8.24 8.18
C GLY A 84 -26.47 -7.89 8.16
N LEU A 85 -25.86 -7.87 9.35
CA LEU A 85 -24.41 -7.86 9.50
C LEU A 85 -23.86 -9.06 8.72
N ALA A 86 -23.35 -8.82 7.52
CA ALA A 86 -22.79 -9.88 6.70
C ALA A 86 -21.59 -10.43 7.46
N ASP A 87 -21.71 -11.65 7.97
CA ASP A 87 -20.57 -12.37 8.49
C ASP A 87 -19.56 -12.44 7.34
N PRO A 88 -18.37 -11.83 7.46
CA PRO A 88 -17.38 -11.94 6.41
C PRO A 88 -17.15 -13.43 6.21
N ARG A 89 -17.37 -13.92 4.99
CA ARG A 89 -17.05 -15.31 4.64
C ARG A 89 -15.63 -15.58 5.14
N PRO A 90 -15.36 -16.74 5.77
CA PRO A 90 -13.99 -17.13 6.07
C PRO A 90 -13.19 -16.93 4.79
N VAL A 91 -12.17 -16.07 4.86
CA VAL A 91 -11.24 -15.92 3.74
C VAL A 91 -10.67 -17.32 3.52
N ASP A 92 -10.79 -17.86 2.31
CA ASP A 92 -10.19 -19.14 1.95
C ASP A 92 -8.73 -19.14 2.44
N GLU A 93 -8.29 -20.22 3.09
CA GLU A 93 -6.93 -20.29 3.61
C GLU A 93 -5.93 -19.92 2.50
N PRO A 94 -4.95 -19.04 2.78
CA PRO A 94 -4.03 -18.57 1.77
C PRO A 94 -3.33 -19.78 1.16
N THR A 95 -3.61 -20.04 -0.12
CA THR A 95 -2.93 -21.08 -0.89
C THR A 95 -1.43 -20.82 -0.85
N GLU A 96 -0.63 -21.85 -0.59
CA GLU A 96 0.82 -21.70 -0.55
C GLU A 96 1.34 -20.99 -1.81
N PRO A 97 2.23 -20.00 -1.67
CA PRO A 97 2.71 -19.23 -2.81
C PRO A 97 3.48 -20.15 -3.77
N SER A 98 3.09 -20.12 -5.04
CA SER A 98 3.81 -20.84 -6.09
C SER A 98 5.24 -20.30 -6.24
N ARG A 99 6.16 -21.10 -6.81
CA ARG A 99 7.52 -20.63 -7.14
C ARG A 99 7.52 -19.40 -8.05
N GLU A 100 6.58 -19.35 -8.99
CA GLU A 100 6.38 -18.17 -9.86
C GLU A 100 6.01 -16.94 -9.03
N ASP A 101 5.24 -17.17 -7.96
CA ASP A 101 4.80 -16.10 -7.10
C ASP A 101 5.94 -15.53 -6.25
N THR A 102 6.77 -16.40 -5.68
CA THR A 102 7.99 -16.01 -4.98
C THR A 102 8.93 -15.22 -5.90
N LEU A 103 9.11 -15.65 -7.14
CA LEU A 103 9.93 -14.94 -8.12
C LEU A 103 9.36 -13.56 -8.49
N ALA A 104 8.05 -13.45 -8.66
CA ALA A 104 7.39 -12.17 -8.92
C ALA A 104 7.52 -11.19 -7.75
N ASP A 105 7.62 -11.69 -6.52
CA ASP A 105 7.84 -10.87 -5.32
C ASP A 105 9.29 -10.41 -5.16
N LEU A 106 10.25 -11.13 -5.75
CA LEU A 106 11.65 -10.71 -5.85
C LEU A 106 11.91 -9.65 -6.95
N ALA A 107 10.92 -9.30 -7.78
CA ALA A 107 11.15 -8.34 -8.86
C ALA A 107 11.70 -6.98 -8.38
N PRO A 108 11.18 -6.34 -7.31
CA PRO A 108 11.70 -5.07 -6.84
C PRO A 108 13.14 -5.16 -6.30
N THR A 109 13.50 -6.27 -5.64
CA THR A 109 14.85 -6.49 -5.09
C THR A 109 15.85 -6.76 -6.21
N LEU A 110 15.49 -7.59 -7.19
CA LEU A 110 16.32 -7.87 -8.35
C LEU A 110 16.51 -6.64 -9.26
N LEU A 111 15.48 -5.81 -9.46
CA LEU A 111 15.61 -4.55 -10.19
C LEU A 111 16.50 -3.53 -9.45
N ALA A 112 16.39 -3.45 -8.13
CA ALA A 112 17.29 -2.64 -7.32
C ALA A 112 18.74 -3.15 -7.40
N GLY A 113 18.94 -4.46 -7.32
CA GLY A 113 20.24 -5.11 -7.52
C GLY A 113 20.82 -4.83 -8.89
N ALA A 114 20.03 -4.96 -9.95
CA ALA A 114 20.44 -4.63 -11.33
C ALA A 114 20.88 -3.17 -11.44
N ALA A 115 20.12 -2.24 -10.87
CA ALA A 115 20.48 -0.82 -10.86
C ALA A 115 21.83 -0.56 -10.17
N VAL A 116 22.09 -1.24 -9.05
CA VAL A 116 23.38 -1.16 -8.34
C VAL A 116 24.52 -1.74 -9.19
N VAL A 117 24.34 -2.94 -9.75
CA VAL A 117 25.40 -3.58 -10.57
C VAL A 117 25.73 -2.73 -11.80
N PHE A 118 24.73 -2.21 -12.50
CA PHE A 118 24.99 -1.32 -13.65
C PHE A 118 25.56 0.04 -13.23
N GLY A 119 25.16 0.57 -12.07
CA GLY A 119 25.79 1.76 -11.50
C GLY A 119 27.28 1.54 -11.20
N LEU A 120 27.62 0.40 -10.61
CA LEU A 120 29.01 -0.01 -10.38
C LEU A 120 29.77 -0.23 -11.70
N ALA A 121 29.13 -0.81 -12.72
CA ALA A 121 29.71 -0.96 -14.04
C ALA A 121 30.05 0.41 -14.67
N ALA A 122 29.16 1.40 -14.55
CA ALA A 122 29.41 2.75 -15.05
C ALA A 122 30.60 3.41 -14.34
N VAL A 123 30.70 3.25 -13.02
CA VAL A 123 31.83 3.73 -12.22
C VAL A 123 33.13 3.02 -12.61
N ALA A 124 33.09 1.69 -12.80
CA ALA A 124 34.23 0.89 -13.21
C ALA A 124 34.78 1.35 -14.57
N GLU A 125 33.89 1.58 -15.54
CA GLU A 125 34.28 2.08 -16.86
C GLU A 125 34.80 3.52 -16.81
N ALA A 126 34.24 4.38 -15.95
CA ALA A 126 34.76 5.73 -15.74
C ALA A 126 36.16 5.72 -15.11
N ILE A 127 36.42 4.83 -14.15
CA ILE A 127 37.75 4.61 -13.58
C ILE A 127 38.73 4.15 -14.66
N ARG A 128 38.33 3.17 -15.50
CA ARG A 128 39.14 2.68 -16.61
C ARG A 128 39.49 3.78 -17.61
N TYR A 129 38.51 4.62 -17.97
CA TYR A 129 38.74 5.78 -18.82
C TYR A 129 39.72 6.78 -18.17
N GLY A 130 39.59 7.04 -16.86
CA GLY A 130 40.51 7.86 -16.10
C GLY A 130 41.94 7.31 -16.09
N LEU A 131 42.10 5.98 -15.96
CA LEU A 131 43.40 5.31 -16.06
C LEU A 131 44.02 5.47 -17.44
N LEU A 132 43.24 5.38 -18.52
CA LEU A 132 43.74 5.62 -19.89
C LEU A 132 44.22 7.07 -20.06
N LEU A 133 43.49 8.04 -19.51
CA LEU A 133 43.89 9.45 -19.56
C LEU A 133 45.17 9.69 -18.76
N TYR A 134 45.32 9.04 -17.60
CA TYR A 134 46.53 9.11 -16.80
C TYR A 134 47.72 8.43 -17.49
N ASN A 135 47.48 7.25 -18.10
CA ASN A 135 48.47 6.46 -18.83
C ASN A 135 49.12 7.25 -19.97
N ARG A 136 48.39 8.20 -20.56
CA ARG A 136 48.89 9.09 -21.60
C ARG A 136 50.14 9.87 -21.20
N THR A 137 50.31 10.19 -19.92
CA THR A 137 51.42 11.03 -19.44
C THR A 137 52.33 10.34 -18.42
N ARG A 138 51.87 9.25 -17.81
CA ARG A 138 52.58 8.52 -16.76
C ARG A 138 52.31 7.03 -16.89
N LEU A 139 53.29 6.18 -16.58
CA LEU A 139 53.04 4.75 -16.53
C LEU A 139 52.09 4.43 -15.37
N VAL A 140 51.05 3.64 -15.67
CA VAL A 140 50.10 3.14 -14.67
C VAL A 140 50.71 1.92 -13.99
N ASP A 141 50.53 1.83 -12.67
CA ASP A 141 50.93 0.66 -11.90
C ASP A 141 50.17 -0.61 -12.35
N PRO A 142 50.84 -1.74 -12.58
CA PRO A 142 50.21 -2.97 -13.06
C PRO A 142 49.09 -3.49 -12.14
N LEU A 143 49.18 -3.30 -10.82
CA LEU A 143 48.14 -3.76 -9.89
C LEU A 143 46.89 -2.89 -10.01
N ALA A 144 47.06 -1.58 -10.20
CA ALA A 144 45.93 -0.68 -10.45
C ALA A 144 45.19 -1.03 -11.76
N LEU A 145 45.94 -1.38 -12.82
CA LEU A 145 45.35 -1.85 -14.08
C LEU A 145 44.60 -3.17 -13.89
N ALA A 146 45.23 -4.16 -13.24
CA ALA A 146 44.63 -5.46 -12.98
C ALA A 146 43.35 -5.36 -12.11
N ALA A 147 43.33 -4.47 -11.12
CA ALA A 147 42.15 -4.22 -10.29
C ALA A 147 40.99 -3.59 -11.11
N SER A 148 41.31 -2.66 -12.01
CA SER A 148 40.32 -2.06 -12.91
C SER A 148 39.73 -3.11 -13.86
N ASP A 149 40.57 -3.96 -14.44
CA ASP A 149 40.11 -5.04 -15.33
C ASP A 149 39.23 -6.03 -14.57
N ALA A 150 39.65 -6.46 -13.38
CA ALA A 150 38.85 -7.35 -12.55
C ALA A 150 37.46 -6.78 -12.21
N LEU A 151 37.38 -5.48 -11.90
CA LEU A 151 36.11 -4.80 -11.63
C LEU A 151 35.19 -4.75 -12.86
N VAL A 152 35.74 -4.43 -14.02
CA VAL A 152 35.00 -4.43 -15.30
C VAL A 152 34.52 -5.84 -15.64
N TRP A 153 35.39 -6.85 -15.53
CA TRP A 153 35.03 -8.25 -15.78
C TRP A 153 33.92 -8.73 -14.84
N ALA A 154 34.02 -8.44 -13.54
CA ALA A 154 33.01 -8.81 -12.57
C ALA A 154 31.65 -8.20 -12.90
N THR A 155 31.61 -6.91 -13.26
CA THR A 155 30.37 -6.23 -13.61
C THR A 155 29.80 -6.68 -14.96
N GLN A 156 30.64 -7.00 -15.94
CA GLN A 156 30.23 -7.55 -17.24
C GLN A 156 29.66 -8.98 -17.13
N LEU A 157 30.11 -9.79 -16.16
CA LEU A 157 29.56 -11.12 -15.92
C LEU A 157 28.27 -11.07 -15.08
N CYS A 158 28.28 -10.31 -13.98
CA CYS A 158 27.15 -10.20 -13.06
C CYS A 158 25.98 -9.41 -13.67
N GLY A 159 26.26 -8.36 -14.45
CA GLY A 159 25.25 -7.46 -15.01
C GLY A 159 24.17 -8.18 -15.83
N PRO A 160 24.53 -8.94 -16.88
CA PRO A 160 23.57 -9.70 -17.69
C PRO A 160 22.80 -10.75 -16.88
N ALA A 161 23.45 -11.45 -15.95
CA ALA A 161 22.81 -12.47 -15.13
C ALA A 161 21.72 -11.86 -14.21
N VAL A 162 22.06 -10.78 -13.50
CA VAL A 162 21.11 -10.07 -12.64
C VAL A 162 20.01 -9.40 -13.46
N ALA A 163 20.34 -8.83 -14.63
CA ALA A 163 19.35 -8.23 -15.53
C ALA A 163 18.37 -9.25 -16.08
N LEU A 164 18.83 -10.44 -16.46
CA LEU A 164 17.96 -11.54 -16.91
C LEU A 164 17.04 -12.00 -15.78
N ALA A 165 17.58 -12.24 -14.58
CA ALA A 165 16.80 -12.61 -13.41
C ALA A 165 15.74 -11.54 -13.08
N ALA A 166 16.12 -10.25 -13.10
CA ALA A 166 15.21 -9.14 -12.89
C ALA A 166 14.13 -9.05 -13.98
N GLY A 167 14.50 -9.28 -15.25
CA GLY A 167 13.57 -9.29 -16.38
C GLY A 167 12.53 -10.41 -16.29
N VAL A 168 12.96 -11.62 -15.92
CA VAL A 168 12.05 -12.75 -15.67
C VAL A 168 11.11 -12.44 -14.50
N ALA A 169 11.65 -12.02 -13.36
CA ALA A 169 10.86 -11.67 -12.18
C ALA A 169 9.85 -10.54 -12.46
N ALA A 170 10.28 -9.48 -13.15
CA ALA A 170 9.42 -8.37 -13.55
C ALA A 170 8.32 -8.82 -14.52
N THR A 171 8.61 -9.74 -15.44
CA THR A 171 7.62 -10.30 -16.36
C THR A 171 6.60 -11.16 -15.63
N LEU A 172 7.02 -12.03 -14.70
CA LEU A 172 6.11 -12.81 -13.87
C LEU A 172 5.22 -11.90 -13.02
N ARG A 173 5.79 -10.85 -12.44
CA ARG A 173 5.02 -9.82 -11.71
C ARG A 173 4.02 -9.11 -12.62
N LEU A 174 4.42 -8.72 -13.83
CA LEU A 174 3.52 -8.12 -14.81
C LEU A 174 2.33 -9.04 -15.12
N ILE A 175 2.58 -10.33 -15.36
CA ILE A 175 1.52 -11.31 -15.62
C ILE A 175 0.55 -11.39 -14.44
N ARG A 176 1.04 -11.31 -13.19
CA ARG A 176 0.19 -11.31 -11.99
C ARG A 176 -0.64 -10.02 -11.87
N VAL A 177 0.00 -8.86 -11.99
CA VAL A 177 -0.67 -7.55 -11.91
C VAL A 177 -1.75 -7.41 -12.98
N ARG A 178 -1.45 -7.86 -14.20
CA ARG A 178 -2.43 -7.91 -15.30
C ARG A 178 -3.64 -8.75 -14.93
N ARG A 179 -3.43 -10.00 -14.50
CA ARG A 179 -4.51 -10.90 -14.08
C ARG A 179 -5.41 -10.25 -13.03
N GLN A 180 -4.83 -9.61 -12.02
CA GLN A 180 -5.58 -8.93 -10.95
C GLN A 180 -6.40 -7.75 -11.49
N LEU A 181 -5.81 -6.89 -12.33
CA LEU A 181 -6.48 -5.70 -12.85
C LEU A 181 -7.57 -6.02 -13.86
N PHE A 182 -7.39 -7.06 -14.69
CA PHE A 182 -8.46 -7.53 -15.58
C PHE A 182 -9.59 -8.21 -14.79
N ALA A 183 -9.26 -9.05 -13.79
CA ALA A 183 -10.26 -9.67 -12.93
C ALA A 183 -11.09 -8.64 -12.15
N ALA A 184 -10.47 -7.56 -11.65
CA ALA A 184 -11.16 -6.45 -11.00
C ALA A 184 -12.16 -5.73 -11.93
N ARG A 185 -11.96 -5.81 -13.25
CA ARG A 185 -12.86 -5.28 -14.28
C ARG A 185 -13.88 -6.33 -14.76
N GLY A 186 -13.87 -7.54 -14.20
CA GLY A 186 -14.72 -8.66 -14.64
C GLY A 186 -14.31 -9.25 -16.00
N LEU A 187 -13.09 -9.01 -16.45
CA LEU A 187 -12.57 -9.45 -17.75
C LEU A 187 -11.45 -10.48 -17.56
N ALA A 188 -11.30 -11.39 -18.52
CA ALA A 188 -10.10 -12.23 -18.62
C ALA A 188 -8.98 -11.47 -19.36
N ASP A 189 -7.71 -11.74 -19.03
CA ASP A 189 -6.59 -11.16 -19.78
C ASP A 189 -6.59 -11.72 -21.22
N PRO A 190 -6.66 -10.87 -22.26
CA PRO A 190 -6.65 -11.32 -23.66
C PRO A 190 -5.30 -11.91 -24.09
N ARG A 191 -4.22 -11.65 -23.35
CA ARG A 191 -2.87 -12.10 -23.71
C ARG A 191 -2.53 -13.43 -23.02
N GLY A 192 -2.07 -14.40 -23.81
CA GLY A 192 -1.55 -15.66 -23.28
C GLY A 192 -0.25 -15.49 -22.51
N ARG A 193 0.02 -16.38 -21.55
CA ARG A 193 1.24 -16.34 -20.72
C ARG A 193 2.53 -16.36 -21.54
N LEU A 194 2.60 -17.25 -22.54
CA LEU A 194 3.74 -17.34 -23.45
C LEU A 194 3.95 -16.07 -24.27
N SER A 195 2.87 -15.40 -24.69
CA SER A 195 2.97 -14.13 -25.42
C SER A 195 3.60 -13.03 -24.55
N LEU A 196 3.27 -12.98 -23.26
CA LEU A 196 3.86 -12.03 -22.32
C LEU A 196 5.35 -12.36 -22.05
N LEU A 197 5.68 -13.64 -21.85
CA LEU A 197 7.06 -14.07 -21.66
C LEU A 197 7.94 -13.80 -22.88
N LEU A 198 7.52 -14.25 -24.06
CA LEU A 198 8.26 -14.03 -25.30
C LEU A 198 8.36 -12.54 -25.63
N GLY A 199 7.27 -11.79 -25.41
CA GLY A 199 7.27 -10.36 -25.67
C GLY A 199 8.19 -9.55 -24.77
N CYS A 200 8.47 -10.03 -23.56
CA CYS A 200 9.36 -9.34 -22.61
C CYS A 200 10.78 -9.91 -22.53
N LEU A 201 11.05 -11.11 -23.04
CA LEU A 201 12.37 -11.75 -22.90
C LEU A 201 13.11 -11.91 -24.22
N VAL A 202 12.42 -11.98 -25.36
CA VAL A 202 13.08 -12.15 -26.67
C VAL A 202 13.69 -10.82 -27.11
N PRO A 203 15.02 -10.76 -27.36
CA PRO A 203 15.68 -9.55 -27.85
C PRO A 203 15.05 -9.02 -29.14
N GLY A 204 15.03 -7.69 -29.31
CA GLY A 204 14.34 -7.02 -30.43
C GLY A 204 12.85 -6.85 -30.17
N VAL A 205 12.11 -7.95 -29.96
CA VAL A 205 10.66 -7.89 -29.63
C VAL A 205 10.42 -7.16 -28.30
N ASN A 206 11.30 -7.40 -27.33
CA ASN A 206 11.32 -6.77 -26.01
C ASN A 206 11.47 -5.23 -26.06
N LEU A 207 11.89 -4.63 -27.18
CA LEU A 207 11.93 -3.16 -27.28
C LEU A 207 10.53 -2.54 -27.40
N ALA A 208 9.56 -3.26 -27.95
CA ALA A 208 8.23 -2.74 -28.22
C ALA A 208 7.15 -3.27 -27.27
N LEU A 209 7.07 -4.60 -27.09
CA LEU A 209 5.92 -5.23 -26.45
C LEU A 209 5.72 -4.92 -24.96
N PRO A 210 6.75 -4.82 -24.10
CA PRO A 210 6.55 -4.48 -22.69
C PRO A 210 5.87 -3.13 -22.49
N GLY A 211 6.23 -2.14 -23.31
CA GLY A 211 5.61 -0.82 -23.31
C GLY A 211 4.11 -0.94 -23.63
N VAL A 212 3.76 -1.70 -24.69
CA VAL A 212 2.37 -1.98 -25.06
C VAL A 212 1.63 -2.67 -23.91
N PHE A 213 2.19 -3.74 -23.35
CA PHE A 213 1.56 -4.48 -22.25
C PHE A 213 1.31 -3.63 -21.01
N LEU A 214 2.22 -2.71 -20.67
CA LEU A 214 2.01 -1.78 -19.57
C LEU A 214 0.92 -0.76 -19.92
N THR A 215 0.92 -0.23 -21.14
CA THR A 215 -0.09 0.77 -21.56
C THR A 215 -1.52 0.22 -21.61
N GLU A 216 -1.71 -1.05 -21.97
CA GLU A 216 -3.02 -1.73 -21.93
C GLU A 216 -3.61 -1.77 -20.50
N VAL A 217 -2.72 -1.79 -19.50
CA VAL A 217 -3.09 -1.90 -18.09
C VAL A 217 -3.31 -0.53 -17.47
N THR A 218 -2.55 0.48 -17.90
CA THR A 218 -2.71 1.86 -17.45
C THR A 218 -4.06 2.43 -17.93
N GLY A 219 -5.03 2.49 -17.04
CA GLY A 219 -6.32 3.12 -17.32
C GLY A 219 -6.20 4.66 -17.49
N PRO A 220 -7.25 5.32 -17.98
CA PRO A 220 -7.27 6.78 -18.15
C PRO A 220 -7.10 7.54 -16.82
N GLY A 221 -7.40 6.91 -15.68
CA GLY A 221 -7.42 7.51 -14.34
C GLY A 221 -6.06 7.92 -13.76
N ASP A 222 -4.94 7.38 -14.24
CA ASP A 222 -3.61 7.63 -13.63
C ASP A 222 -2.58 8.26 -14.60
N PRO A 223 -2.58 9.59 -14.76
CA PRO A 223 -1.65 10.28 -15.66
C PRO A 223 -0.18 10.22 -15.18
N ARG A 224 0.06 9.91 -13.91
CA ARG A 224 1.41 9.73 -13.35
C ARG A 224 2.00 8.38 -13.76
N LEU A 225 1.24 7.31 -13.62
CA LEU A 225 1.65 5.97 -14.04
C LEU A 225 1.90 5.90 -15.54
N ARG A 226 1.00 6.49 -16.34
CA ARG A 226 1.19 6.59 -17.79
C ARG A 226 2.48 7.35 -18.18
N ARG A 227 2.82 8.43 -17.46
CA ARG A 227 4.08 9.16 -17.68
C ARG A 227 5.29 8.32 -17.29
N ALA A 228 5.26 7.66 -16.14
CA ALA A 228 6.35 6.79 -15.68
C ALA A 228 6.62 5.65 -16.68
N VAL A 229 5.56 4.97 -17.16
CA VAL A 229 5.67 3.92 -18.19
C VAL A 229 6.27 4.47 -19.48
N ARG A 230 5.83 5.64 -19.95
CA ARG A 230 6.40 6.27 -21.16
C ARG A 230 7.87 6.64 -20.99
N THR A 231 8.23 7.28 -19.87
CA THR A 231 9.63 7.65 -19.60
C THR A 231 10.52 6.41 -19.53
N TRP A 232 10.08 5.38 -18.81
CA TRP A 232 10.79 4.10 -18.76
C TRP A 232 10.96 3.49 -20.16
N TRP A 233 9.89 3.47 -20.96
CA TRP A 233 9.92 2.88 -22.28
C TRP A 233 10.85 3.62 -23.24
N VAL A 234 10.89 4.95 -23.18
CA VAL A 234 11.85 5.77 -23.95
C VAL A 234 13.29 5.45 -23.53
N LEU A 235 13.58 5.37 -22.23
CA LEU A 235 14.91 5.01 -21.73
C LEU A 235 15.32 3.59 -22.19
N TRP A 236 14.37 2.66 -22.20
CA TRP A 236 14.60 1.29 -22.67
C TRP A 236 14.97 1.23 -24.15
N VAL A 237 14.20 1.92 -25.01
CA VAL A 237 14.49 2.00 -26.45
C VAL A 237 15.84 2.69 -26.68
N LEU A 238 16.12 3.79 -25.97
CA LEU A 238 17.41 4.47 -26.03
C LEU A 238 18.56 3.53 -25.63
N GLY A 239 18.36 2.70 -24.61
CA GLY A 239 19.32 1.67 -24.20
C GLY A 239 19.58 0.64 -25.30
N GLY A 240 18.53 0.20 -25.99
CA GLY A 240 18.65 -0.68 -27.16
C GLY A 240 19.43 -0.04 -28.31
N VAL A 241 19.15 1.22 -28.63
CA VAL A 241 19.90 1.98 -29.65
C VAL A 241 21.37 2.10 -29.24
N LEU A 242 21.64 2.47 -27.99
CA LEU A 242 23.00 2.66 -27.51
C LEU A 242 23.79 1.34 -27.49
N PHE A 243 23.14 0.20 -27.19
CA PHE A 243 23.74 -1.12 -27.34
C PHE A 243 24.17 -1.41 -28.78
N VAL A 244 23.32 -1.14 -29.77
CA VAL A 244 23.65 -1.31 -31.18
C VAL A 244 24.82 -0.40 -31.57
N VAL A 245 24.79 0.87 -31.15
CA VAL A 245 25.90 1.81 -31.36
C VAL A 245 27.19 1.26 -30.76
N ASN A 246 27.14 0.71 -29.54
CA ASN A 246 28.30 0.12 -28.88
C ASN A 246 28.87 -1.07 -29.67
N VAL A 247 28.02 -1.97 -30.16
CA VAL A 247 28.42 -3.12 -30.98
C VAL A 247 29.08 -2.67 -32.28
N LEU A 248 28.51 -1.68 -32.97
CA LEU A 248 29.09 -1.14 -34.20
C LEU A 248 30.39 -0.38 -33.94
N TRP A 249 30.49 0.32 -32.80
CA TRP A 249 31.67 1.09 -32.42
C TRP A 249 32.88 0.20 -32.12
N ARG A 250 32.66 -1.00 -31.57
CA ARG A 250 33.72 -1.98 -31.30
C ARG A 250 34.48 -2.44 -32.54
N GLN A 251 33.94 -2.20 -33.74
CA GLN A 251 34.61 -2.51 -35.01
C GLN A 251 35.64 -1.45 -35.45
N ARG A 252 35.89 -0.42 -34.63
CA ARG A 252 36.83 0.66 -34.93
C ARG A 252 38.18 0.41 -34.26
N ASP A 253 39.24 0.32 -35.05
CA ASP A 253 40.58 -0.02 -34.56
C ASP A 253 41.46 1.17 -34.19
N ALA A 254 41.01 2.41 -34.46
CA ALA A 254 41.77 3.60 -34.09
C ALA A 254 41.92 3.72 -32.56
N LEU A 255 43.11 4.05 -32.07
CA LEU A 255 43.39 4.26 -30.63
C LEU A 255 42.39 5.21 -29.95
N GLN A 256 42.07 6.33 -30.62
CA GLN A 256 41.08 7.26 -30.10
C GLN A 256 39.68 6.63 -30.04
N ALA A 257 39.31 5.84 -31.06
CA ALA A 257 38.01 5.16 -31.08
C ALA A 257 37.88 4.10 -29.98
N GLN A 258 38.98 3.44 -29.60
CA GLN A 258 39.00 2.51 -28.47
C GLN A 258 38.77 3.24 -27.14
N ALA A 259 39.41 4.40 -26.93
CA ALA A 259 39.19 5.23 -25.74
C ALA A 259 37.74 5.75 -25.67
N ASP A 260 37.21 6.26 -26.79
CA ASP A 260 35.82 6.71 -26.90
C ASP A 260 34.83 5.54 -26.65
N GLY A 261 35.22 4.31 -27.01
CA GLY A 261 34.47 3.10 -26.72
C GLY A 261 34.32 2.80 -25.23
N VAL A 262 35.34 3.08 -24.42
CA VAL A 262 35.27 2.95 -22.95
C VAL A 262 34.29 3.98 -22.37
N LEU A 263 34.36 5.22 -22.83
CA LEU A 263 33.41 6.26 -22.42
C LEU A 263 31.97 5.88 -22.81
N LEU A 264 31.78 5.38 -24.03
CA LEU A 264 30.50 4.90 -24.52
C LEU A 264 29.96 3.74 -23.66
N ALA A 265 30.81 2.80 -23.25
CA ALA A 265 30.45 1.73 -22.32
C ALA A 265 30.01 2.27 -20.96
N ALA A 266 30.72 3.26 -20.40
CA ALA A 266 30.32 3.92 -19.15
C ALA A 266 28.93 4.58 -19.25
N VAL A 267 28.67 5.31 -20.34
CA VAL A 267 27.35 5.93 -20.60
C VAL A 267 26.27 4.86 -20.77
N THR A 268 26.59 3.75 -21.44
CA THR A 268 25.64 2.63 -21.64
C THR A 268 25.28 1.96 -20.31
N ALA A 269 26.27 1.72 -19.45
CA ALA A 269 26.05 1.18 -18.12
C ALA A 269 25.24 2.15 -17.24
N ALA A 270 25.51 3.45 -17.30
CA ALA A 270 24.75 4.46 -16.56
C ALA A 270 23.27 4.51 -17.02
N LEU A 271 23.04 4.44 -18.32
CA LEU A 271 21.68 4.38 -18.89
C LEU A 271 20.98 3.07 -18.47
N ALA A 272 21.66 1.93 -18.48
CA ALA A 272 21.11 0.66 -18.01
C ALA A 272 20.71 0.73 -16.52
N ALA A 273 21.50 1.40 -15.69
CA ALA A 273 21.14 1.66 -14.29
C ALA A 273 19.88 2.54 -14.20
N ALA A 274 19.81 3.61 -14.99
CA ALA A 274 18.64 4.50 -15.03
C ALA A 274 17.36 3.77 -15.51
N VAL A 275 17.47 2.89 -16.50
CA VAL A 275 16.41 2.01 -16.97
C VAL A 275 15.93 1.09 -15.83
N ALA A 276 16.84 0.47 -15.10
CA ALA A 276 16.50 -0.41 -13.97
C ALA A 276 15.79 0.35 -12.84
N VAL A 277 16.24 1.56 -12.51
CA VAL A 277 15.56 2.46 -11.56
C VAL A 277 14.17 2.85 -12.06
N ALA A 278 14.03 3.19 -13.34
CA ALA A 278 12.74 3.55 -13.94
C ALA A 278 11.78 2.36 -13.96
N ALA A 279 12.26 1.14 -14.24
CA ALA A 279 11.47 -0.10 -14.14
C ALA A 279 11.00 -0.34 -12.71
N LEU A 280 11.90 -0.21 -11.73
CA LEU A 280 11.58 -0.31 -10.31
C LEU A 280 10.55 0.74 -9.89
N HIS A 281 10.65 1.96 -10.41
CA HIS A 281 9.68 3.01 -10.16
C HIS A 281 8.29 2.61 -10.65
N VAL A 282 8.18 2.08 -11.88
CA VAL A 282 6.93 1.60 -12.46
C VAL A 282 6.34 0.48 -11.59
N VAL A 283 7.14 -0.51 -11.20
CA VAL A 283 6.70 -1.61 -10.33
C VAL A 283 6.15 -1.07 -9.00
N ARG A 284 6.90 -0.20 -8.31
CA ARG A 284 6.46 0.39 -7.03
C ARG A 284 5.19 1.22 -7.20
N LEU A 285 5.02 1.88 -8.33
CA LEU A 285 3.85 2.69 -8.61
C LEU A 285 2.59 1.85 -8.81
N PHE A 286 2.70 0.63 -9.35
CA PHE A 286 1.60 -0.34 -9.38
C PHE A 286 1.25 -0.86 -7.98
N ASP A 287 2.23 -0.91 -7.08
CA ASP A 287 2.02 -1.35 -5.69
C ASP A 287 1.51 -0.21 -4.79
N ASP A 288 1.21 0.98 -5.31
CA ASP A 288 0.94 2.19 -4.52
C ASP A 288 2.08 2.55 -3.54
N HIS A 289 3.33 2.28 -3.91
CA HIS A 289 4.51 2.67 -3.14
C HIS A 289 5.27 3.82 -3.82
N ASP A 290 5.91 4.68 -3.01
CA ASP A 290 6.86 5.67 -3.49
C ASP A 290 8.20 5.04 -3.89
N LEU A 291 9.06 5.81 -4.57
CA LEU A 291 10.43 5.41 -4.91
C LEU A 291 11.28 4.98 -3.72
N ARG A 292 10.92 5.31 -2.48
CA ARG A 292 11.60 4.87 -1.26
C ARG A 292 10.97 3.64 -0.61
N GLY A 293 9.98 3.02 -1.25
CA GLY A 293 9.24 1.88 -0.70
C GLY A 293 8.26 2.25 0.42
N ARG A 294 7.90 3.53 0.54
CA ARG A 294 6.87 3.96 1.51
C ARG A 294 5.48 3.80 0.88
N PRO A 295 4.50 3.23 1.60
CA PRO A 295 3.14 3.14 1.07
C PRO A 295 2.58 4.54 0.86
N ARG A 296 2.00 4.77 -0.32
CA ARG A 296 1.27 6.00 -0.62
C ARG A 296 -0.04 5.98 0.13
N ARG A 297 -0.08 6.78 1.19
CA ARG A 297 -1.36 7.15 1.80
C ARG A 297 -2.05 8.12 0.85
N LEU A 298 -2.83 7.59 -0.10
CA LEU A 298 -3.85 8.40 -0.73
C LEU A 298 -4.82 8.83 0.38
N PRO A 299 -5.02 10.14 0.61
CA PRO A 299 -6.00 10.57 1.59
C PRO A 299 -7.35 10.02 1.14
N ARG A 300 -7.92 9.08 1.90
CA ARG A 300 -9.24 8.53 1.65
C ARG A 300 -10.24 9.67 1.80
N ARG A 301 -10.53 10.36 0.70
CA ARG A 301 -11.53 11.41 0.64
C ARG A 301 -12.90 10.74 0.57
N THR A 302 -13.48 10.45 1.73
CA THR A 302 -14.90 10.13 1.82
C THR A 302 -15.69 11.39 1.52
N VAL A 303 -16.64 11.31 0.58
CA VAL A 303 -17.61 12.39 0.34
C VAL A 303 -18.35 12.62 1.66
N ALA A 304 -18.26 13.84 2.20
CA ALA A 304 -19.03 14.21 3.39
C ALA A 304 -20.52 14.12 3.01
N THR A 305 -21.26 13.21 3.63
CA THR A 305 -22.70 12.98 3.35
C THR A 305 -23.62 14.01 3.98
N GLY A 306 -23.09 15.11 4.52
CA GLY A 306 -23.86 16.19 5.10
C GLY A 306 -23.02 17.13 5.95
N PRO A 307 -23.63 18.22 6.46
CA PRO A 307 -22.99 19.06 7.47
C PRO A 307 -22.64 18.22 8.71
N LYS A 308 -21.54 18.58 9.38
CA LYS A 308 -21.07 17.95 10.61
C LYS A 308 -22.20 18.04 11.66
N HIS A 309 -22.96 16.97 11.85
CA HIS A 309 -23.91 16.87 12.96
C HIS A 309 -23.15 16.38 14.19
N GLU A 310 -22.93 17.27 15.15
CA GLU A 310 -22.41 16.89 16.46
C GLU A 310 -23.57 16.27 17.26
N PRO A 311 -23.58 14.95 17.51
CA PRO A 311 -24.72 14.28 18.14
C PRO A 311 -24.88 14.64 19.63
N ILE A 312 -23.91 15.36 20.18
CA ILE A 312 -23.81 15.69 21.59
C ILE A 312 -23.72 17.21 21.68
N ALA A 313 -24.73 17.84 22.29
CA ALA A 313 -24.67 19.25 22.60
C ALA A 313 -23.47 19.53 23.55
N PRO A 314 -22.75 20.65 23.36
CA PRO A 314 -21.71 21.06 24.29
C PRO A 314 -22.23 21.07 25.73
N ILE A 315 -21.46 20.51 26.66
CA ILE A 315 -21.84 20.48 28.08
C ILE A 315 -21.74 21.90 28.61
N GLU A 316 -22.87 22.56 28.82
CA GLU A 316 -22.94 23.83 29.53
C GLU A 316 -22.90 23.60 31.05
N PRO A 317 -22.00 24.26 31.80
CA PRO A 317 -21.96 24.16 33.24
C PRO A 317 -23.22 24.80 33.86
N VAL A 318 -23.78 24.13 34.88
CA VAL A 318 -25.07 24.46 35.54
C VAL A 318 -25.15 25.88 36.14
N GLY A 319 -24.05 26.64 36.17
CA GLY A 319 -24.00 28.02 36.68
C GLY A 319 -24.26 29.14 35.66
N ALA A 320 -24.42 28.84 34.37
CA ALA A 320 -24.57 29.88 33.33
C ALA A 320 -26.03 30.32 33.08
N ARG A 321 -27.01 29.69 33.75
CA ARG A 321 -28.40 30.15 33.70
C ARG A 321 -28.57 31.26 34.75
N THR A 322 -28.22 32.49 34.38
CA THR A 322 -28.67 33.66 35.13
C THR A 322 -30.19 33.72 35.05
N ASP A 323 -30.84 33.54 36.19
CA ASP A 323 -32.27 33.72 36.36
C ASP A 323 -32.63 35.16 35.96
N GLU A 324 -33.20 35.32 34.76
CA GLU A 324 -33.99 36.50 34.42
C GLU A 324 -35.31 36.37 35.20
N VAL A 325 -35.26 36.78 36.46
CA VAL A 325 -36.45 36.92 37.32
C VAL A 325 -37.29 38.04 36.72
N VAL A 326 -38.32 37.65 35.97
CA VAL A 326 -39.45 38.52 35.65
C VAL A 326 -40.19 38.80 36.97
N ALA A 327 -40.02 40.01 37.50
CA ALA A 327 -40.88 40.55 38.55
C ALA A 327 -42.21 41.02 37.93
N PRO A 328 -43.34 40.91 38.66
CA PRO A 328 -44.69 41.13 38.13
C PRO A 328 -45.00 42.55 37.70
#